data_AF-A0A2U3RDK9-F1
#
_entry.id   AF-A0A2U3RDK9-F1
#
_cell.length_a   1.000
_cell.length_b   1.000
_cell.length_c   1.000
_cell.angle_alpha   90.00
_cell.angle_beta   90.00
_cell.angle_gamma   90.00
#
_symmetry.space_group_name_H-M   'P 1'
#
loop_
_entity.id
_entity.type
_entity.pdbx_description
1 polymer ?
#
loop_
_entity_poly.entity_id
_entity_poly.type
_entity_poly.pdbx_seq_one_letter_code
_entity_poly.pdbx_strand_id
1 'polypeptide(L)'
;MKYYQPFQGEKILIAANNDKQNKEYVNTINEAAKALKSKGAITSIVIPSEGEDFNEMLKNKGAVAVKELMIPEIIKLINTQNVKTESEQILKTDIAPKI
;
A
#
# COMPACT_ATOMS: atom_id res chain seq x y z
N MET A 1 -1.16 -1.52 14.90
CA MET A 1 -0.22 -2.57 14.43
C MET A 1 0.99 -2.67 15.35
N LYS A 2 0.96 -3.64 16.27
CA LYS A 2 2.00 -3.86 17.29
C LYS A 2 3.10 -4.84 16.85
N TYR A 3 2.82 -5.68 15.85
CA TYR A 3 3.65 -6.83 15.49
C TYR A 3 4.40 -6.70 14.16
N TYR A 4 3.95 -5.82 13.25
CA TYR A 4 4.63 -5.52 12.00
C TYR A 4 5.17 -4.09 12.00
N GLN A 5 6.45 -3.95 11.70
CA GLN A 5 7.12 -2.67 11.53
C GLN A 5 7.69 -2.61 10.12
N PRO A 6 7.06 -1.85 9.21
CA PRO A 6 7.58 -1.72 7.87
C PRO A 6 8.80 -0.80 7.82
N PHE A 7 9.61 -0.95 6.78
CA PHE A 7 10.68 -0.02 6.45
C PHE A 7 10.22 1.05 5.45
N GLN A 8 10.99 2.15 5.37
CA GLN A 8 10.69 3.25 4.45
C GLN A 8 10.68 2.76 3.00
N GLY A 9 9.59 3.03 2.28
CA GLY A 9 9.42 2.65 0.88
C GLY A 9 9.01 1.19 0.67
N GLU A 10 8.77 0.43 1.74
CA GLU A 10 8.27 -0.94 1.65
C GLU A 10 6.90 -0.97 0.96
N LYS A 11 6.74 -1.81 -0.06
CA LYS A 11 5.49 -1.98 -0.79
C LYS A 11 4.66 -3.11 -0.17
N ILE A 12 3.46 -2.80 0.30
CA ILE A 12 2.59 -3.75 0.97
C ILE A 12 1.24 -3.82 0.25
N LEU A 13 0.85 -5.02 -0.13
CA LEU A 13 -0.49 -5.31 -0.65
C LEU A 13 -1.36 -5.84 0.50
N ILE A 14 -2.42 -5.14 0.84
CA ILE A 14 -3.39 -5.54 1.86
C ILE A 14 -4.55 -6.24 1.15
N ALA A 15 -4.64 -7.55 1.29
CA ALA A 15 -5.79 -8.32 0.83
C ALA A 15 -6.85 -8.38 1.94
N ALA A 16 -8.09 -8.06 1.62
CA ALA A 16 -9.21 -8.10 2.56
C ALA A 16 -10.49 -8.56 1.89
N ASN A 17 -11.43 -9.07 2.68
CA ASN A 17 -12.75 -9.49 2.20
C ASN A 17 -13.62 -8.28 1.85
N ASN A 18 -14.68 -8.49 1.07
CA ASN A 18 -15.61 -7.42 0.72
C ASN A 18 -16.92 -7.51 1.50
N ASP A 19 -16.82 -7.39 2.82
CA ASP A 19 -18.00 -7.30 3.69
C ASP A 19 -18.38 -5.82 3.90
N LYS A 20 -18.86 -5.16 2.84
CA LYS A 20 -19.27 -3.75 2.84
C LYS A 20 -20.43 -3.45 3.79
N GLN A 21 -21.19 -4.46 4.21
CA GLN A 21 -22.26 -4.29 5.19
C GLN A 21 -21.67 -4.04 6.58
N ASN A 22 -20.43 -4.48 6.82
CA ASN A 22 -19.70 -4.28 8.05
C ASN A 22 -18.80 -3.02 8.00
N LYS A 23 -19.34 -1.89 8.46
CA LYS A 23 -18.60 -0.62 8.56
C LYS A 23 -17.34 -0.71 9.43
N GLU A 24 -17.35 -1.58 10.45
CA GLU A 24 -16.19 -1.79 11.33
C GLU A 24 -15.05 -2.50 10.60
N TYR A 25 -15.39 -3.40 9.67
CA TYR A 25 -14.44 -4.10 8.82
C TYR A 25 -13.71 -3.12 7.87
N VAL A 26 -14.46 -2.25 7.18
CA VAL A 26 -13.90 -1.23 6.29
C VAL A 26 -12.97 -0.27 7.06
N ASN A 27 -13.37 0.15 8.27
CA ASN A 27 -12.54 1.00 9.12
C ASN A 27 -11.24 0.30 9.53
N THR A 28 -11.29 -1.00 9.85
CA THR A 28 -10.11 -1.77 10.24
C THR A 28 -9.07 -1.82 9.13
N ILE A 29 -9.48 -2.05 7.88
CA ILE A 29 -8.57 -2.07 6.72
C ILE A 29 -7.94 -0.69 6.52
N ASN A 30 -8.74 0.38 6.58
CA ASN A 30 -8.27 1.74 6.38
C ASN A 30 -7.29 2.19 7.47
N GLU A 31 -7.57 1.87 8.73
CA GLU A 31 -6.66 2.17 9.83
C GLU A 31 -5.38 1.34 9.77
N ALA A 32 -5.44 0.08 9.31
CA ALA A 32 -4.24 -0.71 9.05
C ALA A 32 -3.37 -0.07 7.95
N ALA A 33 -3.98 0.31 6.82
CA ALA A 33 -3.26 0.99 5.74
C ALA A 33 -2.64 2.31 6.20
N LYS A 34 -3.39 3.13 6.95
CA LYS A 34 -2.91 4.39 7.51
C LYS A 34 -1.75 4.19 8.48
N ALA A 35 -1.83 3.19 9.36
CA ALA A 35 -0.78 2.87 10.31
C ALA A 35 0.50 2.33 9.65
N LEU A 36 0.39 1.68 8.50
CA LEU A 36 1.55 1.25 7.70
C LEU A 36 2.17 2.43 6.95
N LYS A 37 1.34 3.27 6.32
CA LYS A 37 1.80 4.49 5.62
C LYS A 37 2.51 5.47 6.55
N SER A 38 2.00 5.66 7.78
CA SER A 38 2.63 6.55 8.76
C SER A 38 4.03 6.07 9.21
N LYS A 39 4.35 4.80 8.97
CA LYS A 39 5.67 4.20 9.23
C LYS A 39 6.55 4.12 7.98
N GLY A 40 6.14 4.75 6.87
CA GLY A 40 6.95 4.85 5.66
C GLY A 40 6.63 3.83 4.56
N ALA A 41 5.68 2.91 4.79
CA ALA A 41 5.26 1.97 3.76
C ALA A 41 4.43 2.64 2.66
N ILE A 42 4.48 2.06 1.47
CA ILE A 42 3.56 2.32 0.37
C ILE A 42 2.57 1.17 0.36
N THR A 43 1.29 1.44 0.59
CA THR A 43 0.28 0.39 0.65
C THR A 43 -0.73 0.49 -0.47
N SER A 44 -1.16 -0.65 -1.01
CA SER A 44 -2.38 -0.77 -1.81
C SER A 44 -3.29 -1.83 -1.24
N ILE A 45 -4.58 -1.74 -1.54
CA ILE A 45 -5.60 -2.63 -0.98
C ILE A 45 -6.28 -3.36 -2.14
N VAL A 46 -6.39 -4.69 -2.03
CA VAL A 46 -7.19 -5.54 -2.92
C VAL A 46 -8.40 -6.02 -2.14
N ILE A 47 -9.57 -5.77 -2.69
CA ILE A 47 -10.86 -6.23 -2.17
C ILE A 47 -11.57 -6.94 -3.33
N PRO A 48 -12.12 -8.15 -3.13
CA PRO A 48 -12.83 -8.91 -4.16
C PRO A 48 -14.20 -8.28 -4.46
N SER A 49 -15.05 -8.95 -5.25
CA SER A 49 -16.40 -8.45 -5.52
C SER A 49 -17.25 -8.41 -4.26
N GLU A 50 -18.34 -7.64 -4.25
CA GLU A 50 -19.18 -7.49 -3.06
C GLU A 50 -19.75 -8.83 -2.57
N GLY A 51 -19.62 -9.10 -1.28
CA GLY A 51 -20.03 -10.36 -0.66
C GLY A 51 -19.09 -11.54 -0.93
N GLU A 52 -17.99 -11.34 -1.66
CA GLU A 52 -17.00 -12.37 -1.95
C GLU A 52 -15.92 -12.42 -0.85
N ASP A 53 -15.57 -13.63 -0.41
CA ASP A 53 -14.38 -13.88 0.41
C ASP A 53 -13.13 -13.96 -0.49
N PHE A 54 -12.02 -13.39 -0.04
CA PHE A 54 -10.80 -13.32 -0.84
C PHE A 54 -10.22 -14.70 -1.16
N ASN A 55 -10.27 -15.64 -0.21
CA ASN A 55 -9.77 -17.00 -0.45
C ASN A 55 -10.70 -17.79 -1.37
N GLU A 56 -12.01 -17.62 -1.24
CA GLU A 56 -12.97 -18.23 -2.16
C GLU A 56 -12.81 -17.73 -3.59
N MET A 57 -12.64 -16.41 -3.77
CA MET A 57 -12.31 -15.81 -5.06
C MET A 57 -11.09 -16.48 -5.68
N LEU A 58 -9.99 -16.63 -4.93
CA LEU A 58 -8.77 -17.26 -5.42
C LEU A 58 -8.97 -18.74 -5.77
N LYS A 59 -9.75 -19.49 -4.98
CA LYS A 59 -10.06 -20.91 -5.28
C LYS A 59 -10.89 -21.05 -6.57
N ASN A 60 -11.87 -20.17 -6.75
CA ASN A 60 -12.84 -20.28 -7.85
C ASN A 60 -12.31 -19.71 -9.18
N LYS A 61 -11.57 -18.59 -9.12
CA LYS A 61 -11.12 -17.83 -10.30
C LYS A 61 -9.62 -17.95 -10.55
N GLY A 62 -8.84 -18.37 -9.56
CA GLY A 62 -7.39 -18.63 -9.69
C GLY A 62 -6.63 -17.48 -10.35
N ALA A 63 -5.91 -17.81 -11.43
CA ALA A 63 -5.08 -16.86 -12.18
C ALA A 63 -5.88 -15.67 -12.77
N VAL A 64 -7.18 -15.85 -13.05
CA VAL A 64 -8.03 -14.76 -13.55
C VAL A 64 -8.17 -13.66 -12.49
N ALA A 65 -8.48 -14.03 -11.25
CA ALA A 65 -8.57 -13.07 -10.15
C ALA A 65 -7.23 -12.37 -9.88
N VAL A 66 -6.11 -13.09 -9.97
CA VAL A 66 -4.79 -12.48 -9.85
C VAL A 66 -4.57 -11.43 -10.94
N LYS A 67 -4.87 -11.78 -12.20
CA LYS A 67 -4.68 -10.89 -13.36
C LYS A 67 -5.55 -9.64 -13.27
N GLU A 68 -6.80 -9.79 -12.85
CA GLU A 68 -7.78 -8.70 -12.88
C GLU A 68 -7.76 -7.82 -11.63
N LEU A 69 -7.38 -8.35 -10.47
CA LEU A 69 -7.45 -7.61 -9.21
C LEU A 69 -6.09 -7.35 -8.57
N MET A 70 -5.18 -8.33 -8.57
CA MET A 70 -3.89 -8.17 -7.88
C MET A 70 -2.86 -7.43 -8.73
N ILE A 71 -2.71 -7.80 -10.01
CA ILE A 71 -1.72 -7.19 -10.90
C ILE A 71 -1.90 -5.66 -10.99
N PRO A 72 -3.11 -5.09 -11.17
CA PRO A 72 -3.28 -3.64 -11.21
C PRO A 72 -2.79 -2.93 -9.95
N GLU A 73 -3.05 -3.51 -8.78
CA GLU A 73 -2.61 -2.94 -7.50
C GLU A 73 -1.09 -3.08 -7.28
N ILE A 74 -0.49 -4.18 -7.75
CA ILE A 74 0.97 -4.35 -7.76
C ILE A 74 1.63 -3.31 -8.67
N ILE A 75 1.05 -3.02 -9.84
CA ILE A 75 1.56 -1.98 -10.74
C ILE A 75 1.54 -0.60 -10.05
N LYS A 76 0.46 -0.25 -9.34
CA LYS A 76 0.40 1.00 -8.56
C LYS A 76 1.53 1.06 -7.52
N LEU A 77 1.76 -0.03 -6.79
CA LEU A 77 2.82 -0.12 -5.79
C LEU A 77 4.21 0.09 -6.41
N ILE A 78 4.48 -0.51 -7.57
CA ILE A 78 5.76 -0.39 -8.27
C ILE A 78 5.98 1.04 -8.76
N ASN A 79 4.96 1.66 -9.39
CA ASN A 79 5.08 2.98 -9.99
C ASN A 79 5.18 4.13 -8.97
N THR A 80 4.78 3.89 -7.72
CA THR A 80 4.88 4.89 -6.64
C THR A 80 6.34 5.21 -6.27
N GLN A 81 7.32 4.37 -6.67
CA GLN A 81 8.76 4.64 -6.44
C GLN A 81 9.37 5.74 -7.30
N ASN A 82 8.67 6.22 -8.34
CA ASN A 82 9.18 7.32 -9.16
C ASN A 82 8.92 8.71 -8.54
N VAL A 83 8.39 8.77 -7.31
CA VAL A 83 8.08 10.03 -6.61
C VAL A 83 8.79 10.06 -5.25
N LYS A 84 10.12 10.25 -5.28
CA LYS A 84 11.00 10.91 -4.30
C LYS A 84 12.45 10.62 -4.72
N THR A 85 13.28 11.61 -5.05
CA THR A 85 13.74 12.66 -4.13
C THR A 85 14.04 14.01 -4.82
N GLU A 86 13.13 14.98 -4.74
CA GLU A 86 13.53 16.41 -4.84
C GLU A 86 14.12 16.94 -3.51
N SER A 87 14.13 16.11 -2.46
CA SER A 87 14.69 16.46 -1.15
C SER A 87 16.23 16.31 -1.05
N GLU A 88 16.93 16.02 -2.15
CA GLU A 88 18.40 16.12 -2.22
C GLU A 88 18.91 17.51 -2.67
N GLN A 89 18.01 18.50 -2.87
CA GLN A 89 18.41 19.86 -3.28
C GLN A 89 18.71 20.84 -2.13
N ILE A 90 18.76 20.44 -0.87
CA ILE A 90 19.16 21.34 0.22
C ILE A 90 20.45 20.83 0.87
N LEU A 91 21.49 21.69 0.87
CA LEU A 91 22.81 21.60 1.53
C LEU A 91 24.03 21.27 0.66
N LYS A 92 24.17 21.97 -0.47
CA LYS A 92 25.48 22.49 -0.92
C LYS A 92 25.19 23.90 -1.43
N THR A 93 25.32 24.95 -0.63
CA THR A 93 26.58 25.66 -0.41
C THR A 93 26.46 26.62 0.79
N ASP A 94 26.90 26.19 1.96
CA ASP A 94 27.48 27.10 2.96
C ASP A 94 28.99 27.15 2.67
N ILE A 95 29.40 28.04 1.78
CA ILE A 95 30.78 28.53 1.77
C ILE A 95 30.71 30.04 1.60
N ALA A 96 30.61 30.73 2.74
CA ALA A 96 30.87 32.15 2.80
C ALA A 96 32.29 32.44 2.30
N PRO A 97 32.51 33.41 1.39
CA PRO A 97 33.83 33.97 1.19
C PRO A 97 34.18 34.78 2.45
N LYS A 98 35.23 34.32 3.14
CA LYS A 98 35.87 35.05 4.22
C LYS A 98 36.70 36.18 3.61
N ILE A 99 36.29 37.42 3.91
CA ILE A 99 37.00 38.73 3.84
C ILE A 99 37.87 38.97 2.61
#